data_AF-A0A9P6N1Y1-F1
#
_entry.id   AF-A0A9P6N1Y1-F1
#
_cell.length_a   1.000
_cell.length_b   1.000
_cell.length_c   1.000
_cell.angle_alpha   90.00
_cell.angle_beta   90.00
_cell.angle_gamma   90.00
#
_symmetry.space_group_name_H-M   'P 1'
#
loop_
_entity.id
_entity.type
_entity.pdbx_description
1 polymer ?
#
loop_
_entity_poly.entity_id
_entity_poly.type
_entity_poly.pdbx_seq_one_letter_code
_entity_poly.pdbx_strand_id
1 'polypeptide(L)'
;MFRNQYDNDISTWSPQGRLHQIEYALEAVKQGSASVGLRSNTHVVLLALKRSSGELASHQQKLFRIDNHVGIAIAGLVSDARVLSNFMRTECMKSKMMYDRPMPGSRLVSLIGDKAQINTQNYGRRPYGVGLLVGSYDEDTGPHLYECLPNANCLEYYAVSIGAKSQSAKTYLEKFAKDFGEADVDSLIMHGLHALRETLQQDKELNLKNCSIGIVGKGVDWEVIEGDRLEGYLYQLETGAATTESGAAPTAEDLPQGEAMDTE
;
A
#
# COMPACT_ATOMS: atom_id res chain seq x y z
N MET A 1 -13.18 36.26 7.05
CA MET A 1 -12.78 34.97 6.45
C MET A 1 -12.12 35.29 5.11
N PHE A 2 -10.83 35.01 4.92
CA PHE A 2 -10.17 35.26 3.64
C PHE A 2 -10.61 34.19 2.64
N ARG A 3 -11.48 34.56 1.70
CA ARG A 3 -11.88 33.67 0.60
C ARG A 3 -10.81 33.73 -0.48
N ASN A 4 -10.19 32.60 -0.78
CA ASN A 4 -9.28 32.49 -1.90
C ASN A 4 -10.10 32.56 -3.20
N GLN A 5 -9.60 33.27 -4.21
CA GLN A 5 -10.28 33.41 -5.51
C GLN A 5 -9.74 32.41 -6.55
N TYR A 6 -8.59 31.80 -6.27
CA TYR A 6 -7.84 30.94 -7.19
C TYR A 6 -7.93 29.45 -6.85
N ASP A 7 -8.96 29.04 -6.11
CA ASP A 7 -9.12 27.67 -5.62
C ASP A 7 -10.42 27.00 -6.09
N ASN A 8 -11.22 27.66 -6.93
CA ASN A 8 -12.49 27.11 -7.39
C ASN A 8 -12.33 26.04 -8.49
N ASP A 9 -11.37 26.24 -9.41
CA ASP A 9 -11.20 25.40 -10.60
C ASP A 9 -9.76 24.90 -10.72
N ILE A 10 -9.61 23.76 -11.39
CA ILE A 10 -8.31 23.12 -11.62
C ILE A 10 -7.43 23.86 -12.64
N SER A 11 -8.05 24.64 -13.54
CA SER A 11 -7.35 25.39 -14.60
C SER A 11 -6.88 26.79 -14.18
N THR A 12 -7.10 27.17 -12.92
CA THR A 12 -6.81 28.52 -12.41
C THR A 12 -5.52 28.51 -11.59
N TRP A 13 -4.50 29.18 -12.11
CA TRP A 13 -3.24 29.37 -11.39
C TRP A 13 -3.34 30.49 -10.37
N SER A 14 -2.74 30.28 -9.20
CA SER A 14 -2.54 31.35 -8.22
C SER A 14 -1.42 32.31 -8.66
N PRO A 15 -1.38 33.55 -8.13
CA PRO A 15 -0.27 34.46 -8.36
C PRO A 15 1.10 33.92 -7.92
N GLN A 16 1.12 32.90 -7.05
CA GLN A 16 2.35 32.21 -6.62
C GLN A 16 2.74 31.05 -7.54
N GLY A 17 2.02 30.81 -8.64
CA GLY A 17 2.29 29.70 -9.55
C GLY A 17 1.88 28.33 -8.98
N ARG A 18 0.80 28.29 -8.18
CA ARG A 18 0.29 27.06 -7.56
C ARG A 18 -1.10 26.70 -8.08
N LEU A 19 -1.41 25.40 -8.09
CA LEU A 19 -2.74 24.87 -8.39
C LEU A 19 -3.37 24.31 -7.11
N HIS A 20 -4.18 25.12 -6.43
CA HIS A 20 -4.73 24.76 -5.11
C HIS A 20 -5.60 23.50 -5.14
N GLN A 21 -6.35 23.26 -6.22
CA GLN A 21 -7.17 22.05 -6.36
C GLN A 21 -6.34 20.75 -6.34
N ILE A 22 -5.11 20.78 -6.87
CA ILE A 22 -4.19 19.62 -6.79
C ILE A 22 -3.70 19.44 -5.36
N GLU A 23 -3.37 20.53 -4.68
CA GLU A 23 -2.90 20.49 -3.29
C GLU A 23 -3.97 19.97 -2.34
N TYR A 24 -5.23 20.36 -2.55
CA TYR A 24 -6.36 19.83 -1.79
C TYR A 24 -6.58 18.34 -2.04
N ALA A 25 -6.38 17.87 -3.27
CA ALA A 25 -6.43 16.45 -3.58
C ALA A 25 -5.31 15.66 -2.90
N LEU A 26 -4.11 16.24 -2.76
CA LEU A 26 -3.01 15.65 -1.97
C LEU A 26 -3.37 15.54 -0.49
N GLU A 27 -4.07 16.52 0.07
CA GLU A 27 -4.58 16.43 1.46
C GLU A 27 -5.61 15.30 1.62
N ALA A 28 -6.43 15.01 0.60
CA ALA A 28 -7.36 13.88 0.64
C ALA A 28 -6.64 12.54 0.80
N VAL A 29 -5.44 12.38 0.23
CA VAL A 29 -4.61 11.18 0.42
C VAL A 29 -4.21 11.02 1.88
N LYS A 30 -3.81 12.11 2.54
CA LYS A 30 -3.43 12.12 3.97
C LYS A 30 -4.59 11.79 4.91
N GLN A 31 -5.84 11.98 4.49
CA GLN A 31 -7.01 11.56 5.27
C GLN A 31 -7.24 10.03 5.22
N GLY A 32 -6.77 9.38 4.14
CA GLY A 32 -6.77 7.91 4.02
C GLY A 32 -5.96 7.25 5.13
N SER A 33 -6.26 5.99 5.46
CA SER A 33 -5.39 5.24 6.39
C SER A 33 -4.03 4.96 5.78
N ALA A 34 -3.04 4.71 6.64
CA ALA A 34 -1.67 4.45 6.21
C ALA A 34 -1.58 3.20 5.31
N SER A 35 -0.70 3.29 4.33
CA SER A 35 -0.19 2.18 3.53
C SER A 35 1.32 2.33 3.40
N VAL A 36 2.02 1.21 3.46
CA VAL A 36 3.48 1.13 3.38
C VAL A 36 3.84 0.19 2.23
N GLY A 37 4.84 0.56 1.44
CA GLY A 37 5.41 -0.30 0.43
C GLY A 37 6.93 -0.33 0.58
N LEU A 38 7.51 -1.50 0.40
CA LEU A 38 8.95 -1.69 0.36
C LEU A 38 9.31 -2.86 -0.55
N ARG A 39 10.49 -2.81 -1.17
CA ARG A 39 10.97 -3.86 -2.07
C ARG A 39 12.37 -4.33 -1.69
N SER A 40 12.60 -5.63 -1.85
CA SER A 40 13.94 -6.21 -1.93
C SER A 40 14.38 -6.34 -3.38
N ASN A 41 15.48 -7.06 -3.63
CA ASN A 41 15.91 -7.43 -4.97
C ASN A 41 15.04 -8.52 -5.61
N THR A 42 14.16 -9.17 -4.84
CA THR A 42 13.34 -10.30 -5.31
C THR A 42 11.83 -10.09 -5.18
N HIS A 43 11.37 -9.32 -4.19
CA HIS A 43 9.95 -9.18 -3.86
C HIS A 43 9.57 -7.73 -3.54
N VAL A 44 8.29 -7.42 -3.72
CA VAL A 44 7.64 -6.20 -3.25
C VAL A 44 6.57 -6.59 -2.23
N VAL A 45 6.56 -5.89 -1.10
CA VAL A 45 5.54 -6.06 -0.07
C VAL A 45 4.79 -4.75 0.11
N LEU A 46 3.46 -4.83 0.06
CA LEU A 46 2.56 -3.72 0.35
C LEU A 46 1.76 -4.04 1.60
N LEU A 47 1.80 -3.17 2.60
CA LEU A 47 1.04 -3.29 3.83
C LEU A 47 0.02 -2.17 3.92
N ALA A 48 -1.15 -2.48 4.45
CA ALA A 48 -2.22 -1.50 4.58
C ALA A 48 -2.93 -1.62 5.92
N LEU A 49 -3.07 -0.49 6.59
CA LEU A 49 -3.94 -0.35 7.76
C LEU A 49 -5.39 -0.13 7.29
N LYS A 50 -6.26 -1.11 7.53
CA LYS A 50 -7.70 -1.03 7.30
C LYS A 50 -8.37 -0.28 8.46
N ARG A 51 -9.38 0.53 8.15
CA ARG A 51 -10.27 1.13 9.16
C ARG A 51 -11.65 0.51 9.05
N SER A 52 -12.34 0.41 10.18
CA SER A 52 -13.77 0.17 10.24
C SER A 52 -14.50 1.45 10.65
N SER A 53 -15.72 1.64 10.16
CA SER A 53 -16.59 2.75 10.56
C SER A 53 -17.28 2.52 11.91
N GLY A 54 -17.25 1.29 12.43
CA GLY A 54 -17.85 0.92 13.72
C GLY A 54 -17.69 -0.58 14.00
N GLU A 55 -18.08 -1.02 15.19
CA GLU A 55 -17.89 -2.41 15.63
C GLU A 55 -18.61 -3.45 14.76
N LEU A 56 -19.79 -3.08 14.25
CA LEU A 56 -20.60 -3.94 13.39
C LEU A 56 -20.22 -3.86 11.90
N ALA A 57 -19.29 -2.97 11.53
CA ALA A 57 -18.90 -2.77 10.14
C ALA A 57 -17.67 -3.63 9.77
N SER A 58 -17.68 -4.14 8.54
CA SER A 58 -16.51 -4.80 7.95
C SER A 58 -15.39 -3.79 7.70
N HIS A 59 -14.15 -4.26 7.81
CA HIS A 59 -12.98 -3.45 7.48
C HIS A 59 -12.90 -3.23 5.97
N GLN A 60 -12.67 -1.99 5.56
CA GLN A 60 -12.56 -1.67 4.14
C GLN A 60 -11.24 -2.20 3.56
N GLN A 61 -11.32 -2.96 2.48
CA GLN A 61 -10.14 -3.45 1.75
C GLN A 61 -9.36 -2.30 1.13
N LYS A 62 -8.04 -2.41 1.18
CA LYS A 62 -7.10 -1.42 0.66
C LYS A 62 -6.08 -1.97 -0.33
N LEU A 63 -5.91 -3.29 -0.32
CA LEU A 63 -5.06 -4.00 -1.26
C LEU A 63 -5.93 -4.57 -2.36
N PHE A 64 -5.55 -4.34 -3.62
CA PHE A 64 -6.29 -4.83 -4.76
C PHE A 64 -5.35 -5.49 -5.75
N ARG A 65 -5.71 -6.71 -6.17
CA ARG A 65 -5.08 -7.39 -7.28
C ARG A 65 -5.45 -6.70 -8.60
N ILE A 66 -4.45 -6.36 -9.39
CA ILE A 66 -4.63 -5.80 -10.74
C ILE A 66 -4.39 -6.88 -11.79
N ASP A 67 -3.28 -7.60 -11.66
CA ASP A 67 -2.95 -8.76 -12.48
C ASP A 67 -2.21 -9.79 -11.61
N ASN A 68 -1.72 -10.88 -12.18
CA ASN A 68 -0.91 -11.86 -11.47
C ASN A 68 0.40 -11.24 -10.95
N HIS A 69 1.02 -10.34 -11.71
CA HIS A 69 2.32 -9.77 -11.36
C HIS A 69 2.23 -8.33 -10.85
N VAL A 70 1.02 -7.82 -10.61
CA VAL A 70 0.76 -6.44 -10.16
C VAL A 70 -0.34 -6.38 -9.11
N GLY A 71 -0.05 -5.71 -8.00
CA GLY A 71 -1.04 -5.29 -7.02
C GLY A 71 -0.86 -3.86 -6.57
N ILE A 72 -1.89 -3.33 -5.93
CA ILE A 72 -1.89 -1.95 -5.45
C ILE A 72 -2.36 -1.84 -4.01
N ALA A 73 -1.83 -0.84 -3.31
CA ALA A 73 -2.38 -0.32 -2.07
C ALA A 73 -2.88 1.11 -2.27
N ILE A 74 -4.00 1.47 -1.65
CA ILE A 74 -4.65 2.76 -1.88
C ILE A 74 -4.64 3.62 -0.61
N ALA A 75 -4.61 4.95 -0.75
CA ALA A 75 -4.96 5.88 0.33
C ALA A 75 -5.71 7.09 -0.23
N GLY A 76 -6.83 7.46 0.41
CA GLY A 76 -7.72 8.55 -0.04
C GLY A 76 -9.09 8.03 -0.49
N LEU A 77 -9.66 8.61 -1.54
CA LEU A 77 -10.99 8.27 -2.04
C LEU A 77 -11.03 6.90 -2.73
N VAL A 78 -11.72 5.94 -2.10
CA VAL A 78 -11.84 4.56 -2.61
C VAL A 78 -12.63 4.47 -3.93
N SER A 79 -13.55 5.41 -4.17
CA SER A 79 -14.27 5.50 -5.45
C SER A 79 -13.32 5.78 -6.62
N ASP A 80 -12.40 6.72 -6.45
CA ASP A 80 -11.38 7.04 -7.46
C ASP A 80 -10.39 5.88 -7.62
N ALA A 81 -10.02 5.24 -6.50
CA ALA A 81 -9.20 4.05 -6.50
C ALA A 81 -9.80 2.93 -7.37
N ARG A 82 -11.11 2.71 -7.27
CA ARG A 82 -11.84 1.71 -8.08
C ARG A 82 -11.80 2.05 -9.57
N VAL A 83 -11.94 3.33 -9.94
CA VAL A 83 -11.83 3.79 -11.33
C VAL A 83 -10.44 3.49 -11.89
N LEU A 84 -9.39 3.84 -11.14
CA LEU A 84 -8.01 3.58 -11.55
C LEU A 84 -7.68 2.08 -11.59
N SER A 85 -8.14 1.30 -10.60
CA SER A 85 -7.96 -0.15 -10.57
C SER A 85 -8.57 -0.83 -11.79
N ASN A 86 -9.78 -0.45 -12.17
CA ASN A 86 -10.46 -1.01 -13.33
C ASN A 86 -9.78 -0.61 -14.64
N PHE A 87 -9.28 0.62 -14.72
CA PHE A 87 -8.44 1.06 -15.83
C PHE A 87 -7.16 0.21 -15.93
N MET A 88 -6.42 0.03 -14.83
CA MET A 88 -5.20 -0.77 -14.80
C MET A 88 -5.46 -2.22 -15.23
N ARG A 89 -6.51 -2.86 -14.68
CA ARG A 89 -6.92 -4.22 -15.09
C ARG A 89 -7.17 -4.31 -16.58
N THR A 90 -7.87 -3.32 -17.13
CA THR A 90 -8.18 -3.25 -18.57
C THR A 90 -6.90 -3.16 -19.39
N GLU A 91 -5.94 -2.33 -19.00
CA GLU A 91 -4.66 -2.19 -19.70
C GLU A 91 -3.80 -3.46 -19.60
N CYS A 92 -3.76 -4.12 -18.44
CA CYS A 92 -3.09 -5.42 -18.27
C CYS A 92 -3.71 -6.50 -19.18
N MET A 93 -5.03 -6.63 -19.20
CA MET A 93 -5.74 -7.57 -20.07
C MET A 93 -5.49 -7.27 -21.55
N LYS A 94 -5.47 -5.99 -21.96
CA LYS A 94 -5.13 -5.60 -23.33
C LYS A 94 -3.72 -6.02 -23.73
N SER A 95 -2.73 -5.85 -22.85
CA SER A 95 -1.35 -6.27 -23.13
C SER A 95 -1.27 -7.78 -23.38
N LYS A 96 -1.90 -8.58 -22.51
CA LYS A 96 -1.98 -10.03 -22.66
C LYS A 96 -2.68 -10.43 -23.96
N MET A 97 -3.82 -9.81 -24.26
CA MET A 97 -4.58 -10.11 -25.48
C MET A 97 -3.82 -9.73 -26.77
N MET A 98 -3.12 -8.59 -26.79
CA MET A 98 -2.49 -8.07 -28.01
C MET A 98 -1.08 -8.62 -28.25
N TYR A 99 -0.33 -8.87 -27.18
CA TYR A 99 1.10 -9.17 -27.26
C TYR A 99 1.49 -10.46 -26.55
N ASP A 100 0.53 -11.18 -25.96
CA ASP A 100 0.75 -12.42 -25.18
C ASP A 100 1.82 -12.27 -24.09
N ARG A 101 1.90 -11.08 -23.48
CA ARG A 101 2.88 -10.77 -22.41
C ARG A 101 2.26 -9.96 -21.28
N PRO A 102 2.74 -10.14 -20.04
CA PRO A 102 2.37 -9.28 -18.92
C PRO A 102 2.72 -7.81 -19.21
N MET A 103 1.90 -6.90 -18.69
CA MET A 103 2.14 -5.45 -18.82
C MET A 103 3.30 -5.03 -17.92
N PRO A 104 4.41 -4.47 -18.44
CA PRO A 104 5.50 -3.98 -17.59
C PRO A 104 5.01 -2.93 -16.59
N GLY A 105 5.46 -3.01 -15.34
CA GLY A 105 5.02 -2.13 -14.26
C GLY A 105 5.24 -0.65 -14.57
N SER A 106 6.43 -0.33 -15.09
CA SER A 106 6.79 1.03 -15.53
C SER A 106 5.81 1.60 -16.56
N ARG A 107 5.44 0.81 -17.57
CA ARG A 107 4.49 1.22 -18.62
C ARG A 107 3.09 1.43 -18.06
N LEU A 108 2.63 0.53 -17.19
CA LEU A 108 1.33 0.64 -16.54
C LEU A 108 1.23 1.95 -15.73
N VAL A 109 2.29 2.27 -15.00
CA VAL A 109 2.38 3.48 -14.18
C VAL A 109 2.42 4.76 -15.03
N SER A 110 3.14 4.76 -16.16
CA SER A 110 3.08 5.89 -17.12
C SER A 110 1.65 6.14 -17.62
N LEU A 111 0.91 5.09 -17.96
CA LEU A 111 -0.49 5.22 -18.40
C LEU A 111 -1.41 5.78 -17.30
N ILE A 112 -1.14 5.48 -16.03
CA ILE A 112 -1.85 6.08 -14.89
C ILE A 112 -1.55 7.57 -14.80
N GLY A 113 -0.28 7.96 -14.92
CA GLY A 113 0.15 9.35 -14.94
C GLY A 113 -0.56 10.15 -16.04
N ASP A 114 -0.54 9.65 -17.28
CA ASP A 114 -1.22 10.28 -18.41
C ASP A 114 -2.74 10.43 -18.17
N LYS A 115 -3.37 9.38 -17.65
CA LYS A 115 -4.80 9.40 -17.32
C LYS A 115 -5.13 10.40 -16.22
N ALA A 116 -4.29 10.48 -15.19
CA ALA A 116 -4.45 11.41 -14.08
C ALA A 116 -4.24 12.86 -14.54
N GLN A 117 -3.27 13.09 -15.42
CA GLN A 117 -2.92 14.42 -15.91
C GLN A 117 -4.04 15.09 -16.72
N ILE A 118 -4.83 14.31 -17.47
CA ILE A 118 -6.02 14.84 -18.17
C ILE A 118 -7.01 15.49 -17.17
N ASN A 119 -7.12 14.94 -15.96
CA ASN A 119 -8.01 15.43 -14.92
C ASN A 119 -7.43 16.62 -14.12
N THR A 120 -6.16 16.98 -14.32
CA THR A 120 -5.50 18.14 -13.70
C THR A 120 -5.43 19.36 -14.63
N GLN A 121 -5.92 19.25 -15.87
CA GLN A 121 -5.84 20.34 -16.85
C GLN A 121 -7.19 20.74 -17.44
N ASN A 122 -8.13 19.80 -17.56
CA ASN A 122 -9.41 20.05 -18.20
C ASN A 122 -10.43 20.70 -17.25
N TYR A 123 -11.04 21.80 -17.71
CA TYR A 123 -12.13 22.48 -16.98
C TYR A 123 -13.29 21.54 -16.67
N GLY A 124 -13.90 21.70 -15.49
CA GLY A 124 -15.02 20.87 -15.03
C GLY A 124 -14.65 19.45 -14.60
N ARG A 125 -13.37 19.07 -14.67
CA ARG A 125 -12.86 17.84 -14.05
C ARG A 125 -12.16 18.15 -12.74
N ARG A 126 -11.99 17.11 -11.91
CA ARG A 126 -11.21 17.17 -10.68
C ARG A 126 -10.08 16.13 -10.72
N PRO A 127 -8.94 16.40 -10.05
CA PRO A 127 -7.92 15.39 -9.81
C PRO A 127 -8.50 14.18 -9.08
N TYR A 128 -7.87 13.02 -9.27
CA TYR A 128 -8.17 11.84 -8.49
C TYR A 128 -7.70 12.07 -7.06
N GLY A 129 -8.59 11.95 -6.07
CA GLY A 129 -8.29 12.18 -4.66
C GLY A 129 -7.71 10.94 -3.97
N VAL A 130 -6.85 10.19 -4.67
CA VAL A 130 -6.27 8.93 -4.21
C VAL A 130 -4.78 8.87 -4.55
N GLY A 131 -3.99 8.38 -3.60
CA GLY A 131 -2.63 7.92 -3.81
C GLY A 131 -2.60 6.41 -3.97
N LEU A 132 -1.77 5.93 -4.89
CA LEU A 132 -1.57 4.50 -5.14
C LEU A 132 -0.12 4.14 -4.82
N LEU A 133 0.08 3.05 -4.10
CA LEU A 133 1.33 2.29 -4.15
C LEU A 133 1.11 1.13 -5.10
N VAL A 134 1.96 1.00 -6.11
CA VAL A 134 1.88 -0.06 -7.11
C VAL A 134 3.10 -0.95 -6.92
N GLY A 135 2.86 -2.20 -6.53
CA GLY A 135 3.89 -3.23 -6.47
C GLY A 135 3.77 -4.10 -7.71
N SER A 136 4.86 -4.23 -8.46
CA SER A 136 4.92 -5.08 -9.64
C SER A 136 6.19 -5.90 -9.65
N TYR A 137 6.13 -7.08 -10.26
CA TYR A 137 7.31 -7.89 -10.56
C TYR A 137 7.35 -8.18 -12.05
N ASP A 138 8.45 -7.80 -12.68
CA ASP A 138 8.73 -8.12 -14.08
C ASP A 138 9.91 -9.10 -14.13
N GLU A 139 9.85 -10.14 -14.95
CA GLU A 139 10.92 -11.17 -15.00
C GLU A 139 12.26 -10.59 -15.47
N ASP A 140 12.22 -9.61 -16.38
CA ASP A 140 13.41 -9.00 -16.98
C ASP A 140 14.08 -7.97 -16.07
N THR A 141 13.29 -7.19 -15.32
CA THR A 141 13.78 -6.00 -14.57
C THR A 141 13.65 -6.16 -13.05
N GLY A 142 12.93 -7.17 -12.59
CA GLY A 142 12.77 -7.51 -11.18
C GLY A 142 11.59 -6.81 -10.49
N PRO A 143 11.62 -6.69 -9.15
CA PRO A 143 10.58 -6.05 -8.37
C PRO A 143 10.64 -4.52 -8.46
N HIS A 144 9.48 -3.89 -8.64
CA HIS A 144 9.33 -2.44 -8.71
C HIS A 144 8.21 -1.96 -7.80
N LEU A 145 8.47 -0.85 -7.11
CA LEU A 145 7.52 -0.17 -6.26
C LEU A 145 7.35 1.26 -6.76
N TYR A 146 6.13 1.64 -7.10
CA TYR A 146 5.80 2.99 -7.55
C TYR A 146 4.82 3.67 -6.62
N GLU A 147 4.99 4.98 -6.42
CA GLU A 147 4.01 5.86 -5.80
C GLU A 147 3.39 6.73 -6.89
N CYS A 148 2.06 6.72 -7.03
CA CYS A 148 1.32 7.65 -7.88
C CYS A 148 0.42 8.54 -7.02
N LEU A 149 0.52 9.85 -7.21
CA LEU A 149 -0.18 10.86 -6.43
C LEU A 149 -1.20 11.66 -7.29
N PRO A 150 -2.17 12.35 -6.65
CA PRO A 150 -3.17 13.19 -7.33
C PRO A 150 -2.64 14.27 -8.28
N ASN A 151 -1.38 14.67 -8.13
CA ASN A 151 -0.69 15.62 -9.01
C ASN A 151 -0.18 14.98 -10.31
N ALA A 152 -0.59 13.73 -10.60
CA ALA A 152 -0.16 12.92 -11.73
C ALA A 152 1.33 12.55 -11.75
N ASN A 153 2.08 12.85 -10.68
CA ASN A 153 3.43 12.35 -10.54
C ASN A 153 3.37 10.88 -10.14
N CYS A 154 4.10 10.07 -10.88
CA CYS A 154 4.40 8.69 -10.50
C CYS A 154 5.90 8.51 -10.42
N LEU A 155 6.40 8.06 -9.26
CA LEU A 155 7.82 7.91 -8.98
C LEU A 155 8.12 6.50 -8.49
N GLU A 156 9.29 5.98 -8.84
CA GLU A 156 9.77 4.70 -8.34
C GLU A 156 10.49 4.87 -7.00
N TYR A 157 10.24 3.95 -6.07
CA TYR A 157 10.79 3.97 -4.72
C TYR A 157 11.39 2.61 -4.33
N TYR A 158 12.35 2.63 -3.41
CA TYR A 158 12.79 1.41 -2.70
C TYR A 158 11.85 1.09 -1.53
N ALA A 159 11.41 2.13 -0.82
CA ALA A 159 10.39 2.06 0.19
C ALA A 159 9.69 3.41 0.32
N VAL A 160 8.38 3.41 0.57
CA VAL A 160 7.58 4.63 0.72
C VAL A 160 6.31 4.33 1.51
N SER A 161 5.72 5.37 2.11
CA SER A 161 4.42 5.28 2.78
C SER A 161 3.51 6.46 2.42
N ILE A 162 2.23 6.17 2.24
CA ILE A 162 1.16 7.14 1.97
C ILE A 162 0.04 7.03 3.02
N GLY A 163 -0.81 8.05 3.12
CA GLY A 163 -1.91 8.11 4.06
C GLY A 163 -1.59 8.83 5.37
N ALA A 164 -2.51 8.73 6.32
CA ALA A 164 -2.44 9.41 7.61
C ALA A 164 -1.19 8.98 8.40
N LYS A 165 -0.47 9.96 8.94
CA LYS A 165 0.75 9.76 9.75
C LYS A 165 1.86 8.95 9.05
N SER A 166 1.89 8.93 7.72
CA SER A 166 2.90 8.20 6.97
C SER A 166 4.33 8.71 7.20
N GLN A 167 4.52 9.94 7.70
CA GLN A 167 5.84 10.47 8.02
C GLN A 167 6.58 9.61 9.06
N SER A 168 5.89 9.07 10.07
CA SER A 168 6.50 8.18 11.07
C SER A 168 7.03 6.90 10.42
N ALA A 169 6.24 6.30 9.51
CA ALA A 169 6.69 5.15 8.73
C ALA A 169 7.89 5.51 7.85
N LYS A 170 7.88 6.66 7.18
CA LYS A 170 9.02 7.11 6.35
C LYS A 170 10.31 7.23 7.17
N THR A 171 10.25 7.80 8.38
CA THR A 171 11.41 7.88 9.28
C THR A 171 11.96 6.49 9.63
N TYR A 172 11.09 5.50 9.89
CA TYR A 172 11.52 4.11 10.10
C TYR A 172 12.18 3.55 8.84
N LEU A 173 11.52 3.68 7.67
CA LEU A 173 12.01 3.13 6.40
C LEU A 173 13.37 3.73 6.01
N GLU A 174 13.58 5.02 6.23
CA GLU A 174 14.86 5.69 5.96
C GLU A 174 15.98 5.15 6.86
N LYS A 175 15.68 4.81 8.11
CA LYS A 175 16.66 4.26 9.06
C LYS A 175 17.16 2.88 8.64
N PHE A 176 16.28 2.04 8.10
CA PHE A 176 16.57 0.64 7.73
C PHE A 176 16.72 0.42 6.21
N ALA A 177 16.83 1.49 5.43
CA ALA A 177 16.82 1.43 3.95
C ALA A 177 17.89 0.51 3.34
N LYS A 178 19.03 0.32 4.03
CA LYS A 178 20.13 -0.53 3.57
C LYS A 178 19.84 -2.02 3.71
N ASP A 179 18.91 -2.39 4.59
CA ASP A 179 18.66 -3.78 4.97
C ASP A 179 17.66 -4.44 3.99
N PHE A 180 16.92 -3.66 3.21
CA PHE A 180 15.84 -4.17 2.37
C PHE A 180 16.32 -4.95 1.14
N GLY A 181 17.45 -4.58 0.53
CA GLY A 181 17.88 -5.13 -0.77
C GLY A 181 18.06 -6.66 -0.74
N GLU A 182 18.78 -7.15 0.26
CA GLU A 182 19.09 -8.57 0.46
C GLU A 182 18.12 -9.27 1.43
N ALA A 183 17.10 -8.56 1.92
CA ALA A 183 16.11 -9.15 2.82
C ALA A 183 15.31 -10.25 2.12
N ASP A 184 15.12 -11.35 2.84
CA ASP A 184 14.13 -12.36 2.51
C ASP A 184 12.71 -11.81 2.71
N VAL A 185 11.72 -12.58 2.25
CA VAL A 185 10.32 -12.15 2.25
C VAL A 185 9.82 -11.91 3.67
N ASP A 186 10.19 -12.76 4.63
CA ASP A 186 9.70 -12.66 6.01
C ASP A 186 10.30 -11.44 6.71
N SER A 187 11.62 -11.23 6.61
CA SER A 187 12.26 -10.02 7.15
C SER A 187 11.71 -8.74 6.52
N LEU A 188 11.43 -8.75 5.20
CA LEU A 188 10.85 -7.61 4.50
C LEU A 188 9.42 -7.31 5.00
N ILE A 189 8.60 -8.34 5.24
CA ILE A 189 7.27 -8.18 5.86
C ILE A 189 7.40 -7.57 7.25
N MET A 190 8.34 -8.08 8.07
CA MET A 190 8.54 -7.59 9.43
C MET A 190 8.94 -6.11 9.47
N HIS A 191 9.88 -5.68 8.62
CA HIS A 191 10.19 -4.25 8.46
C HIS A 191 8.98 -3.42 8.07
N GLY A 192 8.17 -3.94 7.14
CA GLY A 192 6.91 -3.31 6.75
C GLY A 192 5.91 -3.17 7.90
N LEU A 193 5.77 -4.21 8.74
CA LEU A 193 4.89 -4.22 9.90
C LEU A 193 5.36 -3.25 10.98
N HIS A 194 6.66 -3.20 11.26
CA HIS A 194 7.24 -2.21 12.15
C HIS A 194 6.98 -0.79 11.65
N ALA A 195 7.24 -0.52 10.36
CA ALA A 195 6.95 0.78 9.75
C ALA A 195 5.45 1.14 9.84
N LEU A 196 4.55 0.18 9.62
CA LEU A 196 3.11 0.39 9.70
C LEU A 196 2.66 0.66 11.15
N ARG A 197 3.25 -0.03 12.14
CA ARG A 197 2.99 0.16 13.58
C ARG A 197 3.29 1.59 14.01
N GLU A 198 4.37 2.21 13.50
CA GLU A 198 4.72 3.61 13.79
C GLU A 198 3.66 4.63 13.32
N THR A 199 2.72 4.22 12.45
CA THR A 199 1.62 5.08 11.99
C THR A 199 0.39 5.05 12.90
N LEU A 200 0.35 4.14 13.89
CA LEU A 200 -0.79 3.97 14.79
C LEU A 200 -0.91 5.13 15.80
N GLN A 201 -2.04 5.13 16.51
CA GLN A 201 -2.19 5.93 17.73
C GLN A 201 -1.63 5.12 18.91
N GLN A 202 -1.21 5.79 19.99
CA GLN A 202 -0.53 5.14 21.12
C GLN A 202 -1.34 3.98 21.73
N ASP A 203 -2.68 4.05 21.67
CA ASP A 203 -3.57 3.04 22.26
C ASP A 203 -4.06 1.98 21.25
N LYS A 204 -3.45 1.90 20.07
CA LYS A 204 -3.88 0.97 19.01
C LYS A 204 -2.74 0.08 18.57
N GLU A 205 -3.09 -1.19 18.34
CA GLU A 205 -2.17 -2.23 17.89
C GLU A 205 -2.63 -2.80 16.54
N LEU A 206 -1.69 -3.44 15.84
CA LEU A 206 -2.01 -4.20 14.64
C LEU A 206 -2.69 -5.52 15.04
N ASN A 207 -3.73 -5.89 14.33
CA ASN A 207 -4.45 -7.14 14.54
C ASN A 207 -4.96 -7.70 13.21
N LEU A 208 -5.50 -8.92 13.24
CA LEU A 208 -6.00 -9.63 12.05
C LEU A 208 -7.07 -8.85 11.28
N LYS A 209 -7.86 -8.02 11.96
CA LYS A 209 -8.95 -7.27 11.33
C LYS A 209 -8.45 -6.01 10.64
N ASN A 210 -7.45 -5.33 11.21
CA ASN A 210 -6.97 -4.04 10.73
C ASN A 210 -5.70 -4.10 9.86
N CYS A 211 -4.96 -5.22 9.84
CA CYS A 211 -3.78 -5.37 9.00
C CYS A 211 -4.10 -6.16 7.72
N SER A 212 -3.38 -5.87 6.64
CA SER A 212 -3.40 -6.61 5.39
C SER A 212 -2.05 -6.47 4.72
N ILE A 213 -1.52 -7.58 4.21
CA ILE A 213 -0.19 -7.68 3.59
C ILE A 213 -0.38 -8.26 2.19
N GLY A 214 0.20 -7.63 1.18
CA GLY A 214 0.20 -8.09 -0.20
C GLY A 214 1.62 -8.27 -0.68
N ILE A 215 1.88 -9.36 -1.39
CA ILE A 215 3.22 -9.75 -1.84
C ILE A 215 3.18 -10.08 -3.32
N VAL A 216 4.22 -9.65 -4.03
CA VAL A 216 4.52 -10.09 -5.39
C VAL A 216 6.03 -10.17 -5.58
N GLY A 217 6.52 -11.14 -6.33
CA GLY A 217 7.94 -11.27 -6.57
C GLY A 217 8.31 -12.49 -7.40
N LYS A 218 9.58 -12.85 -7.35
CA LYS A 218 10.12 -13.97 -8.12
C LYS A 218 9.45 -15.29 -7.75
N GLY A 219 8.68 -15.85 -8.69
CA GLY A 219 7.95 -17.11 -8.49
C GLY A 219 6.72 -16.98 -7.60
N VAL A 220 6.30 -15.76 -7.26
CA VAL A 220 5.13 -15.49 -6.42
C VAL A 220 4.22 -14.50 -7.14
N ASP A 221 3.11 -15.01 -7.66
CA ASP A 221 2.00 -14.19 -8.11
C ASP A 221 1.41 -13.38 -6.94
N TRP A 222 0.79 -12.25 -7.24
CA TRP A 222 0.16 -11.36 -6.28
C TRP A 222 -0.78 -12.12 -5.35
N GLU A 223 -0.38 -12.22 -4.09
CA GLU A 223 -1.16 -12.79 -3.01
C GLU A 223 -1.42 -11.75 -1.93
N VAL A 224 -2.58 -11.85 -1.28
CA VAL A 224 -2.90 -11.10 -0.07
C VAL A 224 -2.91 -12.08 1.09
N ILE A 225 -2.04 -11.87 2.07
CA ILE A 225 -1.94 -12.69 3.27
C ILE A 225 -3.05 -12.25 4.24
N GLU A 226 -3.88 -13.22 4.62
CA GLU A 226 -4.94 -13.10 5.60
C GLU A 226 -4.98 -14.38 6.48
N GLY A 227 -5.71 -14.33 7.61
CA GLY A 227 -5.88 -15.48 8.50
C GLY A 227 -4.61 -15.88 9.27
N ASP A 228 -4.40 -17.18 9.44
CA ASP A 228 -3.36 -17.78 10.30
C ASP A 228 -1.94 -17.31 9.93
N ARG A 229 -1.64 -17.14 8.62
CA ARG A 229 -0.33 -16.62 8.19
C ARG A 229 -0.07 -15.21 8.72
N LEU A 230 -1.10 -14.36 8.76
CA LEU A 230 -0.98 -13.01 9.31
C LEU A 230 -0.81 -13.05 10.83
N GLU A 231 -1.47 -13.99 11.52
CA GLU A 231 -1.34 -14.17 12.97
C GLU A 231 0.10 -14.46 13.39
N GLY A 232 0.79 -15.33 12.65
CA GLY A 232 2.20 -15.65 12.90
C GLY A 232 3.12 -14.42 12.85
N TYR A 233 2.99 -13.56 11.83
CA TYR A 233 3.79 -12.34 11.74
C TYR A 233 3.44 -11.31 12.82
N LEU A 234 2.16 -11.21 13.21
CA LEU A 234 1.74 -10.32 14.29
C LEU A 234 2.29 -10.78 15.64
N TYR A 235 2.29 -12.08 15.90
CA TYR A 235 2.88 -12.65 17.11
C TYR A 235 4.41 -12.40 17.19
N GLN A 236 5.12 -12.56 16.07
CA GLN A 236 6.55 -12.23 15.98
C GLN A 236 6.82 -10.73 16.25
N LEU A 237 5.90 -9.86 15.81
CA LEU A 237 6.01 -8.41 16.02
C LEU A 237 5.87 -8.01 17.49
N GLU A 238 5.03 -8.71 18.24
CA GLU A 238 4.80 -8.47 19.67
C GLU A 238 5.92 -9.03 20.55
N THR A 239 6.39 -10.23 20.24
CA THR A 239 7.42 -10.92 21.04
C THR A 239 8.83 -10.35 20.82
N GLY A 240 9.04 -9.53 19.79
CA GLY A 240 10.33 -8.91 19.51
C GLY A 240 11.44 -9.92 19.23
N ALA A 241 11.07 -11.16 18.86
CA ALA A 241 12.03 -12.20 18.52
C ALA A 241 12.74 -11.78 17.22
N ALA A 242 13.94 -11.24 17.37
CA ALA A 242 14.90 -11.15 16.29
C ALA A 242 15.00 -12.53 15.63
N THR A 243 14.98 -12.55 14.31
CA THR A 243 15.34 -13.71 13.48
C THR A 243 16.72 -14.21 13.88
N THR A 244 16.77 -15.13 14.83
CA THR A 244 17.85 -16.07 15.00
C THR A 244 17.49 -17.35 14.26
N GLU A 245 18.48 -17.84 13.54
CA GLU A 245 18.50 -18.96 12.62
C GLU A 245 17.73 -20.22 13.04
N SER A 246 17.35 -20.96 12.00
CA SER A 246 17.09 -22.41 11.93
C SER A 246 15.67 -22.88 12.25
N GLY A 247 15.13 -23.61 11.28
CA GLY A 247 13.77 -24.11 11.30
C GLY A 247 13.52 -25.16 12.38
N ALA A 248 12.41 -24.98 13.08
CA ALA A 248 11.55 -26.04 13.57
C ALA A 248 10.19 -25.40 13.85
N ALA A 249 9.12 -25.97 13.30
CA ALA A 249 7.77 -25.56 13.64
C ALA A 249 7.51 -25.83 15.14
N PRO A 250 6.83 -24.94 15.87
CA PRO A 250 6.45 -25.21 17.25
C PRO A 250 5.46 -26.39 17.29
N THR A 251 5.76 -27.39 18.12
CA THR A 251 4.88 -28.53 18.40
C THR A 251 3.76 -28.14 19.36
N ALA A 252 2.63 -28.83 19.27
CA ALA A 252 1.35 -28.54 19.92
C ALA A 252 1.31 -28.61 21.47
N GLU A 253 2.46 -28.54 22.15
CA GLU A 253 2.57 -28.57 23.62
C GLU A 253 2.65 -27.18 24.26
N ASP A 254 2.83 -26.09 23.49
CA ASP A 254 3.00 -24.72 24.02
C ASP A 254 1.71 -23.89 24.10
N LEU A 255 0.53 -24.49 23.91
CA LEU A 255 -0.74 -23.80 24.16
C LEU A 255 -1.18 -24.00 25.61
N PRO A 256 -1.55 -22.94 26.36
CA PRO A 256 -2.02 -23.09 27.73
C PRO A 256 -3.31 -23.91 27.76
N GLN A 257 -3.27 -25.07 28.42
CA GLN A 257 -4.43 -25.91 28.66
C GLN A 257 -5.42 -25.16 29.55
N GLY A 258 -6.61 -24.87 29.01
CA GLY A 258 -7.70 -24.28 29.78
C GLY A 258 -8.17 -25.26 30.86
N GLU A 259 -8.10 -24.82 32.11
CA GLU A 259 -8.72 -25.52 33.23
C GLU A 259 -10.24 -25.55 33.02
N ALA A 260 -10.77 -26.75 32.78
CA ALA A 260 -12.17 -27.05 32.94
C ALA A 260 -12.49 -26.97 34.43
N MET A 261 -13.43 -26.09 34.81
CA MET A 261 -13.96 -26.05 36.17
C MET A 261 -15.36 -26.67 36.16
N ASP A 262 -15.46 -27.73 36.96
CA ASP A 262 -16.55 -28.69 37.08
C ASP A 262 -17.91 -28.09 37.42
N THR A 263 -18.93 -28.74 36.88
CA THR A 263 -20.33 -28.64 37.31
C THR A 263 -20.55 -29.40 38.62
N GLU A 264 -21.04 -28.69 39.64
CA GLU A 264 -22.01 -29.19 40.63
C GLU A 264 -23.14 -28.17 40.82
#